data_AF-A0A7X8NX78-F1
#
_entry.id   AF-A0A7X8NX78-F1
#
_cell.length_a   1.000
_cell.length_b   1.000
_cell.length_c   1.000
_cell.angle_alpha   90.00
_cell.angle_beta   90.00
_cell.angle_gamma   90.00
#
_symmetry.space_group_name_H-M   'P 1'
#
loop_
_entity.id
_entity.type
_entity.pdbx_description
1 polymer ?
#
loop_
_entity_poly.entity_id
_entity_poly.type
_entity_poly.pdbx_seq_one_letter_code
_entity_poly.pdbx_strand_id
1 'polypeptide(L)'
;MTFDLSIIRLSVDLARHPELKSPLECCFNIRLPDFGELHGDTSTCLGLRASRCDWLLLGSASEMAGRVSGMRAQLAGAPAIITDVSDSFVAVHNVDSVQLATHSAVLLRGDEARPMQIGQVDVMAFCQRGLVTILIPRSYRGAPCWQDLTHKRQ
;
A
#
# COMPACT_ATOMS: atom_id res chain seq x y z
N MET A 1 8.94 5.99 -16.73
CA MET A 1 9.57 4.93 -15.90
C MET A 1 8.45 4.22 -15.16
N THR A 2 8.22 2.95 -15.46
CA THR A 2 7.38 2.07 -14.61
C THR A 2 8.25 1.63 -13.44
N PHE A 3 7.89 2.06 -12.23
CA PHE A 3 8.49 1.51 -11.02
C PHE A 3 8.08 0.05 -10.89
N ASP A 4 9.05 -0.86 -10.79
CA ASP A 4 8.81 -2.27 -10.48
C ASP A 4 8.50 -2.41 -8.99
N LEU A 5 7.22 -2.18 -8.67
CA LEU A 5 6.71 -2.12 -7.32
C LEU A 5 6.24 -3.51 -6.89
N SER A 6 6.94 -4.11 -5.93
CA SER A 6 6.46 -5.31 -5.26
C SER A 6 5.48 -4.91 -4.16
N ILE A 7 4.34 -5.61 -4.10
CA ILE A 7 3.29 -5.38 -3.12
C ILE A 7 3.04 -6.69 -2.39
N ILE A 8 3.35 -6.69 -1.09
CA ILE A 8 3.13 -7.83 -0.21
C ILE A 8 1.95 -7.52 0.69
N ARG A 9 0.96 -8.41 0.73
CA ARG A 9 -0.08 -8.40 1.72
C ARG A 9 0.34 -9.24 2.92
N LEU A 10 0.34 -8.60 4.09
CA LEU A 10 0.51 -9.23 5.39
C LEU A 10 -0.84 -9.24 6.10
N SER A 11 -1.35 -10.43 6.42
CA SER A 11 -2.58 -10.61 7.18
C SER A 11 -2.30 -11.24 8.54
N VAL A 12 -2.60 -10.53 9.64
CA VAL A 12 -2.36 -10.97 11.02
C VAL A 12 -3.31 -10.28 12.00
N ASP A 13 -3.85 -11.01 12.98
CA ASP A 13 -4.67 -10.42 14.05
C ASP A 13 -3.80 -10.02 15.24
N LEU A 14 -3.21 -8.81 15.18
CA LEU A 14 -2.38 -8.28 16.27
C LEU A 14 -3.14 -7.99 17.57
N ALA A 15 -4.49 -7.95 17.54
CA ALA A 15 -5.26 -7.81 18.77
C ALA A 15 -5.27 -9.12 19.58
N ARG A 16 -5.22 -10.26 18.88
CA ARG A 16 -5.10 -11.59 19.50
C ARG A 16 -3.65 -12.03 19.68
N HIS A 17 -2.75 -11.52 18.84
CA HIS A 17 -1.34 -11.90 18.80
C HIS A 17 -0.41 -10.67 18.83
N PRO A 18 -0.43 -9.86 19.90
CA PRO A 18 0.40 -8.65 20.00
C PRO A 18 1.91 -8.95 19.97
N GLU A 19 2.32 -10.14 20.40
CA GLU A 19 3.71 -10.62 20.37
C GLU A 19 4.32 -10.65 18.96
N LEU A 20 3.48 -10.72 17.92
CA LEU A 20 3.94 -10.75 16.53
C LEU A 20 4.32 -9.37 16.00
N LYS A 21 3.89 -8.28 16.65
CA LYS A 21 4.11 -6.92 16.14
C LYS A 21 5.60 -6.59 15.96
N SER A 22 6.41 -6.77 17.01
CA SER A 22 7.83 -6.40 16.94
C SER A 22 8.62 -7.25 15.93
N PRO A 23 8.47 -8.59 15.86
CA PRO A 23 9.09 -9.40 14.80
C PRO A 23 8.76 -8.91 13.38
N LEU A 24 7.50 -8.55 13.14
CA LEU A 24 7.05 -8.03 11.84
C LEU A 24 7.72 -6.70 11.50
N GLU A 25 7.73 -5.76 12.44
CA GLU A 25 8.36 -4.44 12.26
C GLU A 25 9.87 -4.56 12.02
N CYS A 26 10.54 -5.50 12.69
CA CYS A 26 11.97 -5.79 12.48
C CYS A 26 12.26 -6.29 11.05
N CYS A 27 11.42 -7.14 10.46
CA CYS A 27 11.63 -7.66 9.10
C CYS A 27 11.61 -6.56 8.03
N PHE A 28 10.71 -5.58 8.17
CA PHE A 28 10.54 -4.52 7.19
C PHE A 28 11.30 -3.24 7.52
N ASN A 29 11.93 -3.19 8.70
CA ASN A 29 12.60 -2.00 9.23
C ASN A 29 11.67 -0.77 9.21
N ILE A 30 10.37 -0.99 9.42
CA ILE A 30 9.34 0.04 9.52
C ILE A 30 8.37 -0.34 10.63
N ARG A 31 7.74 0.67 11.23
CA ARG A 31 6.61 0.46 12.12
C ARG A 31 5.38 0.08 11.29
N LEU A 32 4.60 -0.89 11.76
CA LEU A 32 3.32 -1.20 11.13
C LEU A 32 2.38 -0.02 11.38
N PRO A 33 1.89 0.65 10.32
CA PRO A 33 1.06 1.84 10.47
C PRO A 33 -0.31 1.49 11.05
N ASP A 34 -0.86 2.43 11.79
CA ASP A 34 -2.27 2.41 12.14
C ASP A 34 -3.14 2.85 10.95
N PHE A 35 -4.46 2.74 11.10
CA PHE A 35 -5.38 3.04 10.00
C PHE A 35 -5.35 4.54 9.68
N GLY A 36 -5.16 4.88 8.41
CA GLY A 36 -4.98 6.28 7.98
C GLY A 36 -3.51 6.71 7.86
N GLU A 37 -2.58 5.97 8.48
CA GLU A 37 -1.16 6.32 8.49
C GLU A 37 -0.38 5.66 7.36
N LEU A 38 0.71 6.32 6.98
CA LEU A 38 1.69 5.83 6.04
C LEU A 38 3.08 5.86 6.69
N HIS A 39 3.79 4.74 6.69
CA HIS A 39 5.13 4.65 7.27
C HIS A 39 6.16 4.16 6.25
N GLY A 40 7.36 4.76 6.30
CA GLY A 40 8.48 4.38 5.45
C GLY A 40 8.45 5.03 4.07
N ASP A 41 9.12 4.39 3.10
CA ASP A 41 9.18 4.88 1.73
C ASP A 41 9.27 3.76 0.69
N THR A 42 8.86 4.07 -0.55
CA THR A 42 8.86 3.09 -1.64
C THR A 42 10.26 2.67 -2.10
N SER A 43 11.32 3.36 -1.67
CA SER A 43 12.70 2.96 -1.97
C SER A 43 13.19 1.82 -1.08
N THR A 44 12.64 1.70 0.13
CA THR A 44 12.98 0.68 1.11
C THR A 44 11.80 -0.25 1.41
N CYS A 45 10.83 0.23 2.18
CA CYS A 45 9.55 -0.39 2.41
C CYS A 45 8.56 0.70 2.85
N LEU A 46 7.41 0.76 2.19
CA LEU A 46 6.29 1.62 2.52
C LEU A 46 5.18 0.73 3.07
N GLY A 47 4.74 0.98 4.29
CA GLY A 47 3.62 0.28 4.91
C GLY A 47 2.37 1.14 4.91
N LEU A 48 1.23 0.50 4.67
CA LEU A 48 -0.09 1.07 4.86
C LEU A 48 -1.10 0.00 5.28
N ARG A 49 -2.08 0.38 6.10
CA ARG A 49 -3.06 -0.56 6.66
C ARG A 49 -4.35 -0.57 5.82
N ALA A 50 -4.64 -1.69 5.17
CA ALA A 50 -5.81 -1.86 4.31
C ALA A 50 -7.07 -2.27 5.09
N SER A 51 -6.91 -3.03 6.17
CA SER A 51 -8.02 -3.45 7.02
C SER A 51 -7.56 -3.60 8.48
N ARG A 52 -8.46 -4.04 9.37
CA ARG A 52 -8.10 -4.34 10.76
C ARG A 52 -6.93 -5.33 10.86
N CYS A 53 -6.86 -6.33 9.98
CA CYS A 53 -5.84 -7.37 10.04
C CYS A 53 -4.93 -7.39 8.82
N ASP A 54 -5.09 -6.47 7.86
CA ASP A 54 -4.35 -6.48 6.61
C ASP A 54 -3.49 -5.22 6.45
N TRP A 55 -2.22 -5.44 6.14
CA TRP A 55 -1.28 -4.42 5.72
C TRP A 55 -0.81 -4.70 4.30
N LEU A 56 -0.62 -3.65 3.53
CA LEU A 56 0.12 -3.69 2.28
C LEU A 56 1.50 -3.09 2.53
N LEU A 57 2.51 -3.83 2.10
CA LEU A 57 3.92 -3.47 2.21
C LEU A 57 4.48 -3.36 0.80
N LEU A 58 4.91 -2.17 0.43
CA LEU A 58 5.30 -1.80 -0.92
C LEU A 58 6.79 -1.48 -0.95
N GLY A 59 7.49 -1.89 -2.00
CA GLY A 59 8.90 -1.54 -2.17
C GLY A 59 9.42 -1.98 -3.52
N SER A 60 10.72 -1.80 -3.75
CA SER A 60 11.37 -2.38 -4.93
C SER A 60 11.40 -3.90 -4.82
N ALA A 61 11.26 -4.60 -5.96
CA ALA A 61 11.27 -6.07 -5.98
C ALA A 61 12.54 -6.68 -5.36
N SER A 62 13.70 -6.07 -5.58
CA SER A 62 14.98 -6.53 -5.01
C SER A 62 15.02 -6.44 -3.49
N GLU A 63 14.54 -5.32 -2.92
CA GLU A 63 14.53 -5.12 -1.47
C GLU A 63 13.48 -5.99 -0.78
N MET A 64 12.30 -6.13 -1.38
CA MET A 64 11.18 -6.87 -0.79
C MET A 64 11.43 -8.38 -0.76
N ALA A 65 12.13 -8.95 -1.75
CA ALA A 65 12.41 -10.38 -1.79
C ALA A 65 13.14 -10.89 -0.54
N GLY A 66 14.20 -10.18 -0.11
CA GLY A 66 14.96 -10.53 1.10
C GLY A 66 14.10 -10.41 2.38
N ARG A 67 13.30 -9.35 2.48
CA ARG A 67 12.42 -9.09 3.63
C ARG A 67 11.32 -10.15 3.77
N VAL A 68 10.70 -10.53 2.65
CA VAL A 68 9.69 -11.59 2.61
C VAL A 68 10.29 -12.93 3.04
N SER A 69 11.49 -13.26 2.56
CA SER A 69 12.18 -14.49 2.96
C SER A 69 12.48 -14.51 4.46
N GLY A 70 13.03 -13.42 5.00
CA GLY A 70 13.30 -13.28 6.43
C GLY A 70 12.04 -13.41 7.28
N MET A 71 10.95 -12.75 6.86
CA MET A 71 9.67 -12.81 7.55
C MET A 71 9.06 -14.21 7.53
N ARG A 72 9.08 -14.92 6.39
CA ARG A 72 8.57 -16.30 6.31
C ARG A 72 9.31 -17.23 7.26
N ALA A 73 10.63 -17.05 7.41
CA ALA A 73 11.41 -17.81 8.37
C ALA A 73 11.06 -17.43 9.82
N GLN A 74 10.92 -16.14 10.12
CA GLN A 74 10.65 -15.65 11.47
C GLN A 74 9.22 -15.95 11.95
N LEU A 75 8.25 -16.02 11.04
CA LEU A 75 6.84 -16.31 11.32
C LEU A 75 6.45 -17.76 11.04
N ALA A 76 7.42 -18.67 10.88
CA ALA A 76 7.14 -20.08 10.62
C ALA A 76 6.25 -20.65 11.75
N GLY A 77 5.03 -21.08 11.40
CA GLY A 77 4.04 -21.59 12.35
C GLY A 77 3.24 -20.53 13.13
N ALA A 78 3.50 -19.24 12.90
CA ALA A 78 2.71 -18.15 13.49
C ALA A 78 1.38 -17.95 12.74
N PRO A 79 0.34 -17.40 13.39
CA PRO A 79 -0.96 -17.08 12.78
C PRO A 79 -0.89 -15.80 11.91
N ALA A 80 -0.03 -15.83 10.88
CA ALA A 80 0.13 -14.75 9.92
C ALA A 80 0.18 -15.30 8.49
N ILE A 81 -0.39 -14.57 7.54
CA ILE A 81 -0.40 -14.93 6.12
C ILE A 81 0.38 -13.86 5.34
N ILE A 82 1.31 -14.32 4.51
CA ILE A 82 2.14 -13.46 3.65
C ILE A 82 1.86 -13.84 2.21
N THR A 83 1.29 -12.91 1.45
CA THR A 83 0.92 -13.12 0.04
C THR A 83 1.58 -12.07 -0.83
N ASP A 84 2.22 -12.48 -1.92
CA ASP A 84 2.59 -11.54 -2.97
C ASP A 84 1.34 -11.19 -3.78
N VAL A 85 0.99 -9.91 -3.82
CA VAL A 85 -0.17 -9.37 -4.53
C VAL A 85 0.23 -8.31 -5.54
N SER A 86 1.50 -8.27 -5.95
CA SER A 86 2.04 -7.32 -6.92
C SER A 86 1.22 -7.33 -8.23
N ASP A 87 0.83 -8.52 -8.68
CA ASP A 87 0.02 -8.69 -9.89
C ASP A 87 -1.47 -8.34 -9.73
N SER A 88 -1.95 -8.09 -8.51
CA SER A 88 -3.35 -7.74 -8.24
C SER A 88 -3.65 -6.26 -8.47
N PHE A 89 -2.61 -5.42 -8.47
CA PHE A 89 -2.78 -3.98 -8.52
C PHE A 89 -2.04 -3.34 -9.71
N VAL A 90 -2.49 -2.15 -10.06
CA VAL A 90 -1.77 -1.21 -10.92
C VAL A 90 -1.64 0.10 -10.16
N ALA A 91 -0.44 0.67 -10.11
CA ALA A 91 -0.22 1.97 -9.49
C ALA A 91 -0.47 3.10 -10.51
N VAL A 92 -1.31 4.07 -10.12
CA VAL A 92 -1.51 5.34 -10.82
C VAL A 92 -0.82 6.42 -10.00
N HIS A 93 0.24 7.01 -10.56
CA HIS A 93 1.09 7.99 -9.87
C HIS A 93 0.74 9.43 -10.24
N ASN A 94 1.19 10.38 -9.41
CA ASN A 94 1.02 11.82 -9.62
C ASN A 94 -0.45 12.21 -9.80
N VAL A 95 -1.31 11.59 -8.99
CA VAL A 95 -2.72 11.93 -8.94
C VAL A 95 -2.88 13.29 -8.29
N ASP A 96 -3.71 14.14 -8.87
CA ASP A 96 -4.07 15.41 -8.25
C ASP A 96 -4.99 15.13 -7.05
N SER A 97 -4.55 15.50 -5.85
CA SER A 97 -5.31 15.32 -4.61
C SER A 97 -6.68 16.01 -4.62
N VAL A 98 -6.81 17.15 -5.33
CA VAL A 98 -8.06 17.89 -5.47
C VAL A 98 -9.01 17.16 -6.41
N GLN A 99 -8.51 16.69 -7.55
CA GLN A 99 -9.31 15.87 -8.48
C GLN A 99 -9.71 14.53 -7.86
N LEU A 100 -8.84 13.92 -7.05
CA LEU A 100 -9.20 12.73 -6.30
C LEU A 100 -10.38 13.02 -5.36
N ALA A 101 -10.31 14.12 -4.61
CA ALA A 101 -11.37 14.51 -3.69
C ALA A 101 -12.72 14.78 -4.37
N THR A 102 -12.75 15.23 -5.63
CA THR A 102 -14.02 15.39 -6.36
C THR A 102 -14.68 14.07 -6.72
N HIS A 103 -13.92 12.98 -6.77
CA HIS A 103 -14.44 11.64 -7.13
C HIS A 103 -14.69 10.74 -5.93
N SER A 104 -13.93 10.91 -4.83
CA SER A 104 -14.00 10.06 -3.64
C SER A 104 -14.58 10.76 -2.41
N ALA A 105 -14.78 12.09 -2.45
CA ALA A 105 -15.04 12.95 -1.30
C ALA A 105 -13.97 12.88 -0.19
N VAL A 106 -12.79 12.31 -0.49
CA VAL A 106 -11.67 12.17 0.45
C VAL A 106 -10.48 12.95 -0.05
N LEU A 107 -10.01 13.89 0.78
CA LEU A 107 -8.78 14.63 0.53
C LEU A 107 -7.63 14.00 1.31
N LEU A 108 -6.72 13.34 0.60
CA LEU A 108 -5.48 12.80 1.15
C LEU A 108 -4.42 13.89 1.27
N ARG A 109 -3.76 14.00 2.42
CA ARG A 109 -2.71 14.99 2.69
C ARG A 109 -1.56 14.36 3.46
N GLY A 110 -0.36 14.94 3.36
CA GLY A 110 0.80 14.51 4.14
C GLY A 110 1.19 13.06 3.86
N ASP A 111 1.57 12.34 4.91
CA ASP A 111 1.89 10.90 4.90
C ASP A 111 0.68 10.08 5.36
N GLU A 112 -0.41 10.16 4.60
CA GLU A 112 -1.66 9.43 4.86
C GLU A 112 -1.91 8.34 3.82
N ALA A 113 -2.58 7.27 4.23
CA ALA A 113 -3.07 6.22 3.35
C ALA A 113 -4.47 5.75 3.74
N ARG A 114 -5.36 5.56 2.76
CA ARG A 114 -6.76 5.22 3.00
C ARG A 114 -7.31 4.28 1.92
N PRO A 115 -8.09 3.26 2.31
CA PRO A 115 -8.99 2.61 1.37
C PRO A 115 -10.13 3.58 1.04
N MET A 116 -10.53 3.62 -0.23
CA MET A 116 -11.63 4.47 -0.67
C MET A 116 -12.27 3.90 -1.93
N GLN A 117 -13.41 4.47 -2.30
CA GLN A 117 -14.13 4.12 -3.52
C GLN A 117 -14.02 5.27 -4.52
N ILE A 118 -13.69 4.94 -5.77
CA ILE A 118 -13.76 5.87 -6.90
C ILE A 118 -14.78 5.29 -7.89
N GLY A 119 -15.93 5.95 -8.00
CA GLY A 119 -17.08 5.37 -8.69
C GLY A 119 -17.56 4.09 -7.99
N GLN A 120 -17.41 2.94 -8.65
CA GLN A 120 -17.75 1.61 -8.10
C GLN A 120 -16.51 0.75 -7.80
N VAL A 121 -15.31 1.34 -7.82
CA VAL A 121 -14.05 0.60 -7.69
C VAL A 121 -13.42 0.89 -6.33
N ASP A 122 -13.16 -0.17 -5.57
CA ASP A 122 -12.38 -0.10 -4.34
C ASP A 122 -10.90 0.04 -4.68
N VAL A 123 -10.28 1.07 -4.13
CA VAL A 123 -8.87 1.41 -4.35
C VAL A 123 -8.18 1.67 -3.02
N MET A 124 -6.86 1.53 -3.02
CA MET A 124 -6.04 2.01 -1.92
C MET A 124 -5.28 3.24 -2.39
N ALA A 125 -5.45 4.38 -1.73
CA ALA A 125 -4.75 5.60 -2.11
C ALA A 125 -3.85 6.07 -0.95
N PHE A 126 -2.69 6.59 -1.29
CA PHE A 126 -1.74 7.12 -0.32
C PHE A 126 -1.05 8.37 -0.86
N CYS A 127 -0.74 9.28 0.04
CA CYS A 127 0.03 10.50 -0.24
C CYS A 127 1.39 10.35 0.39
N GLN A 128 2.44 10.57 -0.38
CA GLN A 128 3.81 10.58 0.12
C GLN A 128 4.47 11.88 -0.32
N ARG A 129 4.91 12.71 0.63
CA ARG A 129 5.57 14.00 0.34
C ARG A 129 4.76 14.89 -0.62
N GLY A 130 3.43 14.87 -0.52
CA GLY A 130 2.52 15.64 -1.36
C GLY A 130 2.20 15.01 -2.73
N LEU A 131 2.75 13.84 -3.05
CA LEU A 131 2.44 13.09 -4.26
C LEU A 131 1.47 11.96 -3.95
N VAL A 132 0.30 11.98 -4.59
CA VAL A 132 -0.70 10.93 -4.43
C VAL A 132 -0.46 9.80 -5.42
N THR A 133 -0.50 8.57 -4.90
CA THR A 133 -0.53 7.33 -5.68
C THR A 133 -1.78 6.53 -5.31
N ILE A 134 -2.42 5.95 -6.33
CA ILE A 134 -3.58 5.06 -6.17
C ILE A 134 -3.19 3.66 -6.65
N LEU A 135 -3.47 2.65 -5.83
CA LEU A 135 -3.44 1.24 -6.20
C LEU A 135 -4.85 0.84 -6.63
N ILE A 136 -5.04 0.63 -7.93
CA ILE A 136 -6.30 0.15 -8.51
C ILE A 136 -6.22 -1.36 -8.75
N PRO A 137 -7.35 -2.10 -8.68
CA PRO A 137 -7.34 -3.50 -9.08
C PRO A 137 -6.96 -3.63 -10.56
N ARG A 138 -6.11 -4.59 -10.89
CA ARG A 138 -5.55 -4.74 -12.26
C ARG A 138 -6.62 -4.95 -13.33
N SER A 139 -7.78 -5.51 -12.98
CA SER A 139 -8.92 -5.65 -13.89
C SER A 139 -9.44 -4.31 -14.44
N TYR A 140 -9.17 -3.19 -13.75
CA TYR A 140 -9.56 -1.85 -14.16
C TYR A 140 -8.43 -1.08 -14.86
N ARG A 141 -7.33 -1.74 -15.22
CA ARG A 141 -6.22 -1.11 -15.93
C ARG A 141 -6.70 -0.46 -17.22
N GLY A 142 -6.36 0.82 -17.40
CA GLY A 142 -6.68 1.57 -18.62
C GLY A 142 -8.11 2.10 -18.69
N ALA A 143 -8.92 1.96 -17.63
CA ALA A 143 -10.22 2.60 -17.59
C ALA A 143 -10.06 4.14 -17.73
N PRO A 144 -10.93 4.82 -18.50
CA PRO A 144 -10.76 6.25 -18.81
C PRO A 144 -10.75 7.14 -17.56
N CYS A 145 -11.54 6.78 -16.53
CA CYS A 145 -11.65 7.55 -15.29
C CYS A 145 -10.32 7.75 -14.55
N TRP A 146 -9.31 6.91 -14.78
CA TRP A 146 -7.99 7.08 -14.17
C TRP A 146 -7.14 8.16 -14.86
N GLN A 147 -7.38 8.41 -16.15
CA GLN A 147 -6.64 9.42 -16.91
C GLN A 147 -7.00 10.82 -16.42
N ASP A 148 -8.27 11.02 -16.08
CA ASP A 148 -8.82 12.29 -15.58
C ASP A 148 -8.27 12.68 -14.20
N LEU A 149 -7.65 11.75 -13.47
CA LEU A 149 -7.06 11.98 -12.15
C LEU A 149 -5.58 12.36 -12.18
N THR A 150 -4.90 12.18 -13.31
CA THR A 150 -3.45 12.41 -13.41
C THR A 150 -3.14 13.85 -13.78
N HIS A 151 -2.14 14.45 -13.14
CA HIS A 151 -1.64 15.77 -13.55
C HIS A 151 -1.14 15.71 -15.00
N LYS A 152 -1.84 16.39 -15.92
CA LYS A 152 -1.26 16.75 -17.21
C LYS A 152 -0.19 17.80 -16.92
N ARG A 153 1.09 17.44 -17.07
CA ARG A 153 2.15 18.44 -17.18
C ARG A 153 1.80 19.29 -18.41
N GLN A 154 1.33 20.51 -18.17
CA GLN A 154 1.35 21.58 -19.17
C GLN A 154 2.75 22.16 -19.25
#